data_AF-A0A924MT23-F1
#
_entry.id   AF-A0A924MT23-F1
#
_cell.length_a   1.000
_cell.length_b   1.000
_cell.length_c   1.000
_cell.angle_alpha   90.00
_cell.angle_beta   90.00
_cell.angle_gamma   90.00
#
_symmetry.space_group_name_H-M   'P 1'
#
loop_
_entity.id
_entity.type
_entity.pdbx_description
1 polymer ?
#
loop_
_entity_poly.entity_id
_entity_poly.type
_entity_poly.pdbx_seq_one_letter_code
_entity_poly.pdbx_strand_id
1 'polypeptide(L)'
;MRAVFVDTNVLLYAFDDRDLVKQQRARQWISECWTRRCGRLSTQVLNEFYANARKRFATAISAADARAEVRRYQAWNPWLIDQPTIDSAWAVESRYHLNYWDALMVAAAQH
;
A
#
# COMPACT_ATOMS: atom_id res chain seq x y z
N MET A 1 1.46 -13.69 -15.38
CA MET A 1 0.44 -13.46 -14.33
C MET A 1 0.35 -11.95 -14.11
N ARG A 2 -0.83 -11.35 -14.00
CA ARG A 2 -0.95 -9.89 -13.78
C ARG A 2 -0.58 -9.54 -12.34
N ALA A 3 0.22 -8.50 -12.16
CA ALA A 3 0.53 -7.95 -10.85
C ALA A 3 -0.71 -7.29 -10.22
N VAL A 4 -0.74 -7.21 -8.90
CA VAL A 4 -1.75 -6.53 -8.10
C VAL A 4 -1.05 -5.45 -7.28
N PHE A 5 -1.38 -4.18 -7.55
CA PHE A 5 -0.87 -3.06 -6.76
C PHE A 5 -1.73 -2.91 -5.49
N VAL A 6 -1.09 -2.94 -4.33
CA VAL A 6 -1.76 -2.95 -3.02
C VAL A 6 -1.64 -1.58 -2.37
N ASP A 7 -2.81 -1.01 -2.03
CA ASP A 7 -2.93 0.28 -1.35
C ASP A 7 -2.70 0.16 0.17
N THR A 8 -2.25 1.26 0.77
CA THR A 8 -2.07 1.44 2.22
C THR A 8 -3.32 1.10 3.00
N ASN A 9 -4.51 1.44 2.50
CA ASN A 9 -5.75 1.12 3.20
C ASN A 9 -5.94 -0.38 3.38
N VAL A 10 -5.62 -1.18 2.36
CA VAL A 10 -5.69 -2.65 2.45
C VAL A 10 -4.71 -3.15 3.52
N LEU A 11 -3.49 -2.61 3.54
CA LEU A 11 -2.50 -2.95 4.57
C LEU A 11 -2.99 -2.58 5.97
N LEU A 12 -3.58 -1.39 6.15
CA LEU A 12 -4.11 -0.94 7.45
C LEU A 12 -5.31 -1.77 7.90
N TYR A 13 -6.25 -2.08 7.00
CA TYR A 13 -7.42 -2.89 7.33
C TYR A 13 -7.04 -4.28 7.82
N ALA A 14 -5.92 -4.85 7.38
CA ALA A 14 -5.44 -6.13 7.88
C ALA A 14 -5.14 -6.15 9.40
N PHE A 15 -5.03 -4.97 10.02
CA PHE A 15 -4.82 -4.79 11.47
C PHE A 15 -5.98 -4.09 12.19
N ASP A 16 -7.02 -3.63 11.48
CA ASP A 16 -8.13 -2.90 12.11
C ASP A 16 -9.10 -3.87 12.78
N ASP A 17 -9.16 -3.89 14.10
CA ASP A 17 -10.04 -4.76 14.90
C ASP A 17 -11.48 -4.23 15.03
N ARG A 18 -11.73 -2.99 14.58
CA ARG A 18 -13.06 -2.36 14.63
C ARG A 18 -13.97 -2.78 13.47
N ASP A 19 -13.39 -3.24 12.35
CA ASP A 19 -14.12 -3.75 11.19
C ASP A 19 -13.56 -5.12 10.77
N LEU A 20 -14.02 -6.15 11.49
CA LEU A 20 -13.57 -7.53 11.29
C LEU A 20 -13.84 -8.06 9.88
N VAL A 21 -14.90 -7.57 9.22
CA VAL A 21 -15.24 -8.00 7.85
C VAL A 21 -14.21 -7.48 6.86
N LYS A 22 -13.88 -6.19 6.91
CA LYS A 22 -12.81 -5.63 6.07
C LYS A 22 -11.45 -6.20 6.43
N GLN A 23 -11.18 -6.44 7.71
CA GLN A 23 -9.93 -7.05 8.16
C GLN A 23 -9.72 -8.44 7.54
N GLN A 24 -10.71 -9.32 7.62
CA GLN A 24 -10.63 -10.66 7.06
C GLN A 24 -10.41 -10.62 5.54
N ARG A 25 -11.15 -9.77 4.82
CA ARG A 25 -10.99 -9.60 3.37
C ARG A 25 -9.60 -9.06 3.00
N ALA A 26 -9.10 -8.07 3.73
CA ALA A 26 -7.76 -7.52 3.51
C ALA A 26 -6.68 -8.58 3.72
N ARG A 27 -6.77 -9.37 4.81
CA ARG A 27 -5.85 -10.49 5.07
C ARG A 27 -5.90 -11.54 3.97
N GLN A 28 -7.09 -11.87 3.49
CA GLN A 28 -7.27 -12.82 2.38
C GLN A 28 -6.56 -12.32 1.11
N TRP A 29 -6.81 -11.08 0.68
CA TRP A 29 -6.17 -10.50 -0.51
C TRP A 29 -4.65 -10.42 -0.37
N ILE A 30 -4.15 -10.02 0.79
CA ILE A 30 -2.70 -9.98 1.05
C ILE A 30 -2.11 -11.40 0.96
N SER A 31 -2.77 -12.41 1.55
CA SER A 31 -2.36 -13.82 1.48
C SER A 31 -2.32 -14.35 0.05
N GLU A 32 -3.33 -14.02 -0.76
CA GLU A 32 -3.36 -14.37 -2.19
C GLU A 32 -2.20 -13.71 -2.95
N CYS A 33 -1.92 -12.42 -2.68
CA CYS A 33 -0.81 -11.71 -3.31
C CYS A 33 0.55 -12.34 -2.99
N TRP A 34 0.74 -12.82 -1.76
CA TRP A 34 1.94 -13.57 -1.37
C TRP A 34 2.01 -14.93 -2.04
N THR A 35 0.95 -15.73 -1.95
CA THR A 35 0.87 -17.08 -2.50
C THR A 35 1.14 -17.09 -4.00
N ARG A 36 0.54 -16.12 -4.72
CA ARG A 36 0.67 -15.98 -6.17
C ARG A 36 1.87 -15.14 -6.59
N ARG A 37 2.63 -14.59 -5.64
CA ARG A 37 3.79 -13.70 -5.86
C ARG A 37 3.49 -12.52 -6.78
N CYS A 38 2.26 -12.02 -6.74
CA CYS A 38 1.78 -10.96 -7.62
C CYS A 38 1.61 -9.60 -6.93
N GLY A 39 1.80 -9.53 -5.60
CA GLY A 39 1.73 -8.26 -4.86
C GLY A 39 2.82 -7.28 -5.28
N ARG A 40 2.42 -6.02 -5.49
CA ARG A 40 3.28 -4.86 -5.74
C ARG A 40 2.74 -3.67 -4.93
N LEU A 41 3.60 -2.70 -4.63
CA LEU A 41 3.25 -1.44 -3.98
C LEU A 41 4.39 -0.44 -4.19
N SER A 42 4.24 0.80 -3.72
CA SER A 42 5.29 1.82 -3.77
C SER A 42 5.89 2.13 -2.40
N THR A 43 7.02 2.85 -2.38
CA THR A 43 7.59 3.37 -1.14
C THR A 43 6.67 4.35 -0.42
N GLN A 44 5.86 5.12 -1.15
CA GLN A 44 4.81 5.97 -0.57
C GLN A 44 3.82 5.13 0.25
N VAL A 45 3.33 4.01 -0.30
CA VAL A 45 2.39 3.12 0.41
C VAL A 45 2.97 2.66 1.75
N LEU A 46 4.26 2.29 1.77
CA LEU A 46 4.93 1.85 3.00
C LEU A 46 5.09 2.98 4.02
N ASN A 47 5.43 4.19 3.57
CA ASN A 47 5.57 5.35 4.44
C ASN A 47 4.24 5.74 5.07
N GLU A 48 3.18 5.78 4.27
CA GLU A 48 1.82 6.04 4.75
C GLU A 48 1.33 4.94 5.69
N PHE A 49 1.62 3.67 5.39
CA PHE A 49 1.29 2.56 6.27
C PHE A 49 1.95 2.73 7.64
N TYR A 50 3.26 2.99 7.68
CA TYR A 50 3.98 3.15 8.95
C TYR A 50 3.40 4.30 9.79
N ALA A 51 3.23 5.47 9.17
CA ALA A 51 2.71 6.65 9.86
C ALA A 51 1.28 6.42 10.40
N ASN A 52 0.40 5.83 9.57
CA ASN A 52 -0.98 5.59 9.97
C ASN A 52 -1.14 4.43 10.94
N ALA A 53 -0.37 3.35 10.81
CA ALA A 53 -0.42 2.23 11.75
C ALA A 53 0.00 2.69 13.15
N ARG A 54 1.07 3.50 13.24
CA ARG A 54 1.52 4.09 14.51
C ARG A 54 0.52 5.05 15.14
N LYS A 55 -0.27 5.75 14.32
CA LYS A 55 -1.28 6.70 14.80
C LYS A 55 -2.60 6.01 15.18
N ARG A 56 -3.07 5.07 14.35
CA ARG A 56 -4.39 4.44 14.48
C ARG A 56 -4.40 3.24 15.41
N PHE A 57 -3.31 2.49 15.46
CA PHE A 57 -3.21 1.23 16.18
C PHE A 57 -2.11 1.27 17.23
N ALA A 58 -1.83 2.45 17.81
CA ALA A 58 -0.70 2.66 18.71
C ALA A 58 -0.67 1.70 19.92
N THR A 59 -1.85 1.27 20.38
CA THR A 59 -2.05 0.34 21.51
C THR A 59 -1.93 -1.13 21.09
N ALA A 60 -2.17 -1.45 19.81
CA ALA A 60 -2.21 -2.82 19.29
C ALA A 60 -0.94 -3.18 18.48
N ILE A 61 -0.23 -2.19 17.94
CA ILE A 61 0.96 -2.36 17.10
C ILE A 61 2.10 -1.53 17.68
N SER A 62 3.12 -2.22 18.20
CA SER A 62 4.32 -1.55 18.67
C SER A 62 5.09 -0.92 17.51
N ALA A 63 5.98 0.04 17.81
CA ALA A 63 6.84 0.60 16.78
C ALA A 63 7.77 -0.43 16.14
N ALA A 64 8.12 -1.49 16.88
CA ALA A 64 8.93 -2.60 16.37
C ALA A 64 8.14 -3.44 15.36
N ASP A 65 6.89 -3.77 15.67
CA ASP A 65 6.02 -4.56 14.79
C ASP A 65 5.73 -3.80 13.48
N ALA A 66 5.42 -2.50 13.57
CA ALA A 66 5.21 -1.68 12.39
C ALA A 66 6.44 -1.66 11.46
N ARG A 67 7.66 -1.59 12.03
CA ARG A 67 8.91 -1.68 11.24
C ARG A 67 9.13 -3.08 10.66
N ALA A 68 8.79 -4.13 11.40
CA ALA A 68 8.88 -5.50 10.91
C ALA A 68 7.95 -5.72 9.71
N GLU A 69 6.73 -5.18 9.76
CA GLU A 69 5.78 -5.22 8.64
C GLU A 69 6.27 -4.46 7.42
N VAL A 70 6.82 -3.25 7.59
CA VAL A 70 7.44 -2.50 6.47
C VAL A 70 8.55 -3.34 5.81
N ARG A 71 9.44 -3.96 6.60
CA ARG A 71 10.51 -4.83 6.08
C ARG A 71 9.95 -6.07 5.38
N ARG A 72 8.86 -6.65 5.89
CA ARG A 72 8.17 -7.77 5.24
C ARG A 72 7.69 -7.37 3.85
N TYR A 73 7.03 -6.21 3.72
CA TYR A 73 6.55 -5.73 2.42
C TYR A 73 7.65 -5.25 1.47
N GLN A 74 8.87 -4.97 1.95
CA GLN A 74 10.00 -4.72 1.05
C GLN A 74 10.32 -5.92 0.15
N ALA A 75 9.94 -7.15 0.52
CA ALA A 75 10.11 -8.32 -0.33
C ALA A 75 9.23 -8.28 -1.61
N TRP A 76 8.27 -7.36 -1.72
CA TRP A 76 7.54 -7.07 -2.96
C TRP A 76 8.28 -6.11 -3.91
N ASN A 77 9.51 -5.71 -3.57
CA ASN A 77 10.33 -4.74 -4.31
C ASN A 77 9.55 -3.44 -4.64
N PRO A 78 9.28 -2.60 -3.62
CA PRO A 78 8.43 -1.43 -3.77
C PRO A 78 8.89 -0.49 -4.89
N TRP A 79 7.95 -0.01 -5.70
CA TRP A 79 8.23 1.02 -6.69
C TRP A 79 8.69 2.30 -6.00
N LEU A 80 9.84 2.82 -6.42
CA LEU A 80 10.39 4.08 -5.92
C LEU A 80 9.70 5.24 -6.63
N ILE A 81 9.05 6.11 -5.86
CA ILE A 81 8.49 7.34 -6.42
C ILE A 81 9.64 8.31 -6.71
N ASP A 82 9.82 8.63 -7.99
CA ASP A 82 10.80 9.58 -8.52
C ASP A 82 10.12 10.65 -9.39
N GLN A 83 10.90 11.59 -9.94
CA GLN A 83 10.35 12.67 -10.77
C GLN A 83 9.57 12.15 -12.00
N PRO A 84 10.06 11.15 -12.76
CA PRO A 84 9.27 10.53 -13.82
C PRO A 84 7.91 9.98 -13.36
N THR A 85 7.85 9.35 -12.18
CA THR A 85 6.59 8.84 -11.63
C THR A 85 5.63 10.00 -11.30
N ILE A 86 6.15 11.13 -10.80
CA ILE A 86 5.37 12.34 -10.51
C ILE A 86 4.82 12.97 -11.79
N ASP A 87 5.63 13.07 -12.85
CA ASP A 87 5.18 13.61 -14.14
C ASP A 87 4.04 12.75 -14.73
N SER A 88 4.17 11.42 -14.65
CA SER A 88 3.10 10.47 -14.99
C SER A 88 1.84 10.68 -14.13
N ALA A 89 2.01 10.96 -12.83
CA ALA A 89 0.90 11.22 -11.93
C ALA A 89 0.12 12.48 -12.32
N TRP A 90 0.79 13.59 -12.67
CA TRP A 90 0.12 14.81 -13.15
C TRP A 90 -0.64 14.58 -14.46
N ALA A 91 -0.08 13.78 -15.36
CA ALA A 91 -0.77 13.40 -16.59
C ALA A 91 -2.03 12.56 -16.32
N VAL A 92 -1.96 11.60 -15.38
CA VAL A 92 -3.10 10.80 -14.94
C VAL A 92 -4.16 11.66 -14.25
N GLU A 93 -3.76 12.52 -13.31
CA GLU A 93 -4.63 13.47 -12.60
C GLU A 93 -5.39 14.35 -13.60
N SER A 94 -4.67 14.99 -14.51
CA SER A 94 -5.28 15.89 -15.51
C SER A 94 -6.24 15.16 -16.45
N ARG A 95 -5.89 13.94 -16.86
CA ARG A 95 -6.67 13.15 -17.83
C ARG A 95 -7.93 12.52 -17.23
N TYR A 96 -7.85 12.04 -15.99
CA TYR A 96 -8.91 11.25 -15.36
C TYR A 96 -9.58 11.98 -14.19
N HIS A 97 -9.15 13.20 -13.86
CA HIS A 97 -9.66 14.00 -12.74
C HIS A 97 -9.64 13.26 -11.40
N LEU A 98 -8.62 12.41 -11.20
CA LEU A 98 -8.37 11.77 -9.92
C LEU A 98 -7.77 12.79 -8.95
N ASN A 99 -7.93 12.59 -7.64
CA ASN A 99 -7.09 13.33 -6.71
C ASN A 99 -5.62 12.92 -6.90
N TYR A 100 -4.71 13.83 -6.59
CA TYR A 100 -3.28 13.62 -6.78
C TYR A 100 -2.75 12.31 -6.19
N TRP A 101 -3.19 11.92 -4.98
CA TRP A 101 -2.69 10.71 -4.33
C TRP A 101 -3.12 9.43 -5.05
N ASP A 102 -4.37 9.36 -5.50
CA ASP A 102 -4.86 8.26 -6.33
C ASP A 102 -4.18 8.25 -7.71
N ALA A 103 -3.92 9.42 -8.28
CA ALA A 103 -3.19 9.55 -9.54
C ALA A 103 -1.74 9.05 -9.40
N LEU A 104 -1.07 9.37 -8.30
CA LEU A 104 0.29 8.92 -8.00
C LEU A 104 0.35 7.40 -7.78
N MET A 105 -0.68 6.82 -7.15
CA MET A 105 -0.83 5.38 -7.02
C MET A 105 -1.00 4.69 -8.37
N VAL A 106 -1.84 5.23 -9.26
CA VAL A 106 -2.02 4.70 -10.62
C VAL A 106 -0.73 4.82 -11.42
N ALA A 107 -0.02 5.95 -11.35
CA ALA A 107 1.26 6.13 -12.02
C ALA A 107 2.30 5.10 -11.53
N ALA A 108 2.42 4.90 -10.22
CA ALA A 108 3.31 3.88 -9.65
C ALA A 108 2.93 2.44 -10.05
N ALA A 109 1.66 2.19 -10.37
CA ALA A 109 1.17 0.89 -10.82
C ALA A 109 1.34 0.65 -12.33
N GLN A 110 1.67 1.68 -13.11
CA GLN A 110 1.89 1.58 -14.56
C GLN A 110 3.29 1.09 -14.94
N HIS A 111 4.24 1.17 -14.00
CA HIS A 111 5.63 0.80 -14.20
C HIS A 111 5.97 -0.55 -13.53
#